data_AF-R8NCA0-F1
#
_entry.id   AF-R8NCA0-F1
#
_cell.length_a   1.000
_cell.length_b   1.000
_cell.length_c   1.000
_cell.angle_alpha   90.00
_cell.angle_beta   90.00
_cell.angle_gamma   90.00
#
_symmetry.space_group_name_H-M   'P 1'
#
loop_
_entity.id
_entity.type
_entity.pdbx_description
1 polymer ?
#
loop_
_entity_poly.entity_id
_entity_poly.type
_entity_poly.pdbx_seq_one_letter_code
_entity_poly.pdbx_strand_id
1 'polypeptide(L)'
;MGGTLLAKPEMTAQWEGYLREIGKKQGSKEVFVAKTGEFTKQLIVNATKSIGELQIDSKVQEMKTKDSVGKCPKCGKEIANRKIFYGCTGYKEGCKFSLPSEFLTKKISEANVRKLLTGKKTGLIKGMKGKSGKEFDAYLKLDSSGKITFEFAKK
;
A
#
# COMPACT_ATOMS: atom_id res chain seq x y z
N MET A 1 0.99 -16.96 5.45
CA MET A 1 2.41 -16.52 5.44
C MET A 1 3.25 -17.76 5.71
N GLY A 2 3.77 -18.41 4.67
CA GLY A 2 4.71 -19.53 4.84
C GLY A 2 6.09 -18.95 5.10
N GLY A 3 6.61 -19.14 6.31
CA GLY A 3 7.96 -18.68 6.69
C GLY A 3 9.04 -19.31 5.81
N THR A 4 10.20 -18.66 5.73
CA THR A 4 11.40 -19.23 5.09
C THR A 4 11.77 -20.55 5.78
N LEU A 5 12.52 -21.42 5.09
CA LEU A 5 12.97 -22.70 5.65
C LEU A 5 13.68 -22.53 7.02
N LEU A 6 14.35 -21.38 7.21
CA LEU A 6 14.98 -20.95 8.46
C LEU A 6 14.01 -20.60 9.59
N ALA A 7 12.80 -20.14 9.27
CA ALA A 7 11.79 -19.75 10.24
C ALA A 7 10.87 -20.92 10.64
N LYS A 8 11.16 -22.14 10.17
CA LYS A 8 10.39 -23.33 10.54
C LYS A 8 10.80 -23.84 11.92
N PRO A 9 9.84 -24.05 12.84
CA PRO A 9 10.11 -24.60 14.17
C PRO A 9 10.86 -25.94 14.13
N GLU A 10 10.57 -26.76 13.12
CA GLU A 10 11.21 -28.06 12.89
C GLU A 10 12.72 -27.95 12.66
N MET A 11 13.16 -26.91 11.93
CA MET A 11 14.58 -26.69 11.68
C MET A 11 15.30 -26.23 12.94
N THR A 12 14.70 -25.33 13.72
CA THR A 12 15.25 -24.91 15.02
C THR A 12 15.42 -26.11 15.97
N ALA A 13 14.41 -26.99 16.04
CA ALA A 13 14.46 -28.19 16.88
C ALA A 13 15.59 -29.16 16.48
N GLN A 14 15.84 -29.33 15.18
CA GLN A 14 16.95 -30.18 14.71
C GLN A 14 18.31 -29.62 15.11
N TRP A 15 18.49 -28.30 15.03
CA TRP A 15 19.75 -27.65 15.40
C TRP A 15 20.03 -27.76 16.91
N GLU A 16 19.01 -27.53 17.74
CA GLU A 16 19.11 -27.71 19.18
C GLU A 16 19.42 -29.17 19.57
N GLY A 17 18.82 -30.14 18.85
CA GLY A 17 19.13 -31.56 19.01
C GLY A 17 20.60 -31.89 18.74
N TYR A 18 21.15 -31.40 17.62
CA TYR A 18 22.56 -31.59 17.28
C TYR A 18 23.51 -30.93 18.30
N LEU A 19 23.20 -29.72 18.75
CA LEU A 19 24.00 -29.02 19.76
C LEU A 19 23.99 -29.76 21.11
N ARG A 20 22.86 -30.38 21.48
CA ARG A 20 22.74 -31.18 22.70
C ARG A 20 23.62 -32.43 22.67
N GLU A 21 23.68 -33.12 21.54
CA GLU A 21 24.52 -34.32 21.34
C GLU A 21 26.03 -33.99 21.41
N ILE A 22 26.43 -32.84 20.84
CA ILE A 22 27.80 -32.31 20.96
C ILE A 22 28.13 -31.99 22.42
N GLY A 23 27.19 -31.36 23.16
CA GLY A 23 27.35 -31.06 24.58
C GLY A 23 27.54 -32.32 25.45
N LYS A 24 26.93 -33.44 25.06
CA LYS A 24 27.11 -34.76 25.71
C LYS A 24 28.37 -35.50 25.26
N LYS A 25 29.21 -34.93 24.38
CA LYS A 25 30.35 -35.59 23.72
C LYS A 25 29.98 -36.82 22.87
N GLN A 26 28.71 -36.93 22.47
CA GLN A 26 28.17 -38.04 21.66
C GLN A 26 28.04 -37.66 20.17
N GLY A 27 28.22 -36.38 19.84
CA GLY A 27 28.21 -35.87 18.47
C GLY A 27 29.54 -35.25 18.04
N SER A 28 29.89 -35.40 16.76
CA SER A 28 31.06 -34.77 16.13
C SER A 28 30.79 -33.34 15.73
N LYS A 29 31.66 -32.42 16.16
CA LYS A 29 31.59 -30.98 15.81
C LYS A 29 31.81 -30.77 14.32
N GLU A 30 32.66 -31.58 13.72
CA GLU A 30 33.05 -31.55 12.32
C GLU A 30 31.84 -31.88 11.42
N VAL A 31 31.02 -32.86 11.82
CA VAL A 31 29.80 -33.25 11.12
C VAL A 31 28.75 -32.14 11.16
N PHE A 32 28.64 -31.45 12.30
CA PHE A 32 27.73 -30.30 12.42
C PHE A 32 28.16 -29.14 11.51
N VAL A 33 29.45 -28.75 11.53
CA VAL A 33 29.97 -27.69 10.66
C VAL A 33 29.83 -28.04 9.17
N ALA A 34 30.04 -29.30 8.80
CA ALA A 34 29.81 -29.76 7.44
C ALA A 34 28.33 -29.61 7.02
N LYS A 35 27.40 -30.01 7.89
CA LYS A 35 25.96 -29.90 7.64
C LYS A 35 25.46 -28.45 7.56
N THR A 36 25.97 -27.55 8.42
CA THR A 36 25.61 -26.13 8.33
C THR A 36 26.18 -25.47 7.07
N GLY A 37 27.36 -25.90 6.63
CA GLY A 37 27.94 -25.50 5.35
C GLY A 37 27.11 -25.95 4.15
N GLU A 38 26.64 -27.19 4.13
CA GLU A 38 25.76 -27.70 3.08
C GLU A 38 24.40 -27.00 3.05
N PHE A 39 23.82 -26.76 4.22
CA PHE A 39 22.57 -26.01 4.35
C PHE A 39 22.71 -24.56 3.86
N THR A 40 23.83 -23.89 4.18
CA THR A 40 24.13 -22.53 3.67
C THR A 40 24.21 -22.53 2.15
N LYS A 41 24.87 -23.52 1.54
CA LYS A 41 24.92 -23.67 0.08
C LYS A 41 23.52 -23.85 -0.52
N GLN A 42 22.68 -24.69 0.09
CA GLN A 42 21.30 -24.89 -0.34
C GLN A 42 20.47 -23.60 -0.28
N LEU A 43 20.64 -22.79 0.78
CA LEU A 43 19.98 -21.49 0.88
C LEU A 43 20.40 -20.53 -0.24
N ILE A 44 21.68 -20.47 -0.59
CA ILE A 44 22.19 -19.63 -1.66
C ILE A 44 21.60 -20.05 -3.02
N VAL A 45 21.61 -21.35 -3.32
CA VAL A 45 21.05 -21.90 -4.58
C VAL A 45 19.54 -21.64 -4.67
N ASN A 46 18.81 -21.85 -3.59
CA ASN A 46 17.37 -21.62 -3.55
C ASN A 46 17.03 -20.12 -3.66
N ALA A 47 17.85 -19.25 -3.07
CA ALA A 47 17.70 -17.81 -3.19
C ALA A 47 17.97 -17.34 -4.64
N THR A 48 19.02 -17.86 -5.30
CA THR A 48 19.31 -17.52 -6.70
C THR A 48 18.24 -18.00 -7.66
N LYS A 49 17.67 -19.20 -7.46
CA LYS A 49 16.50 -19.68 -8.22
C LYS A 49 15.27 -18.79 -7.99
N SER A 50 14.99 -18.45 -6.73
CA SER A 50 13.87 -17.56 -6.39
C SER A 50 14.03 -16.17 -7.00
N ILE A 51 15.26 -15.65 -7.12
CA ILE A 51 15.54 -14.36 -7.78
C ILE A 51 15.27 -14.42 -9.28
N GLY A 52 15.58 -15.55 -9.94
CA GLY A 52 15.26 -15.76 -11.36
C GLY A 52 13.75 -15.82 -11.66
N GLU A 53 12.95 -16.29 -10.70
CA GLU A 53 11.48 -16.39 -10.80
C GLU A 53 10.72 -15.16 -10.25
N LEU A 54 11.41 -14.19 -9.66
CA LEU A 54 10.78 -12.95 -9.21
C LEU A 54 10.39 -12.10 -10.43
N GLN A 55 9.17 -12.31 -10.92
CA GLN A 55 8.46 -11.42 -11.84
C GLN A 55 8.12 -10.11 -11.10
N ILE A 56 9.12 -9.23 -10.93
CA ILE A 56 8.96 -7.95 -10.21
C ILE A 56 7.93 -7.06 -10.92
N ASP A 57 7.84 -7.14 -12.24
CA ASP A 57 6.86 -6.38 -13.05
C ASP A 57 5.40 -6.64 -12.64
N SER A 58 5.04 -7.90 -12.39
CA SER A 58 3.64 -8.29 -12.08
C SER A 58 3.18 -7.74 -10.73
N LYS A 59 4.05 -7.83 -9.70
CA LYS A 59 3.74 -7.34 -8.35
C LYS A 59 3.70 -5.81 -8.26
N VAL A 60 4.54 -5.12 -9.05
CA VAL A 60 4.51 -3.66 -9.16
C VAL A 60 3.25 -3.19 -9.90
N GLN A 61 2.77 -3.93 -10.91
CA GLN A 61 1.51 -3.64 -11.58
C GLN A 61 0.30 -3.81 -10.66
N GLU A 62 0.22 -4.89 -9.89
CA GLU A 62 -0.89 -5.12 -8.94
C GLU A 62 -0.94 -4.06 -7.82
N MET A 63 0.21 -3.54 -7.38
CA MET A 63 0.25 -2.43 -6.43
C MET A 63 -0.19 -1.10 -7.07
N LYS A 64 0.19 -0.84 -8.34
CA LYS A 64 -0.23 0.38 -9.05
C LYS A 64 -1.75 0.47 -9.26
N THR A 65 -2.42 -0.64 -9.56
CA THR A 65 -3.88 -0.65 -9.77
C THR A 65 -4.68 -0.50 -8.48
N LYS A 66 -4.16 -0.97 -7.34
CA LYS A 66 -4.88 -0.91 -6.05
C LYS A 66 -4.97 0.51 -5.48
N ASP A 67 -4.02 1.38 -5.80
CA ASP A 67 -4.02 2.78 -5.34
C ASP A 67 -4.70 3.76 -6.31
N SER A 68 -5.16 3.30 -7.48
CA SER A 68 -5.80 4.16 -8.48
C SER A 68 -7.28 4.39 -8.18
N VAL A 69 -7.62 5.66 -7.93
CA VAL A 69 -8.96 6.09 -7.51
C VAL A 69 -9.81 6.58 -8.69
N GLY A 70 -9.19 6.88 -9.83
CA GLY A 70 -9.90 7.31 -11.04
C GLY A 70 -9.03 8.15 -11.96
N LYS A 71 -9.63 8.71 -13.00
CA LYS A 71 -8.95 9.61 -13.95
C LYS A 71 -9.02 11.05 -13.47
N CYS A 72 -7.95 11.80 -13.69
CA CYS A 72 -7.86 13.20 -13.37
C CYS A 72 -8.64 14.03 -14.39
N PRO A 73 -9.49 14.98 -13.95
CA PRO A 73 -10.25 15.84 -14.84
C PRO A 73 -9.39 16.86 -15.63
N LYS A 74 -8.12 17.08 -15.23
CA LYS A 74 -7.19 17.99 -15.93
C LYS A 74 -6.27 17.29 -16.92
N CYS A 75 -5.62 16.21 -16.47
CA CYS A 75 -4.56 15.52 -17.22
C CYS A 75 -5.05 14.24 -17.92
N GLY A 76 -6.25 13.74 -17.59
CA GLY A 76 -6.75 12.43 -18.05
C GLY A 76 -6.03 11.21 -17.44
N LYS A 77 -4.88 11.41 -16.79
CA LYS A 77 -4.06 10.38 -16.12
C LYS A 77 -4.68 9.93 -14.80
N GLU A 78 -4.16 8.85 -14.25
CA GLU A 78 -4.65 8.27 -13.01
C GLU A 78 -4.42 9.16 -11.79
N ILE A 79 -5.32 9.05 -10.83
CA ILE A 79 -5.24 9.67 -9.50
C ILE A 79 -4.86 8.59 -8.51
N ALA A 80 -3.70 8.74 -7.87
CA ALA A 80 -3.23 7.81 -6.86
C ALA A 80 -3.67 8.25 -5.46
N ASN A 81 -4.12 7.29 -4.63
CA ASN A 81 -4.38 7.48 -3.22
C ASN A 81 -3.05 7.50 -2.44
N ARG A 82 -2.75 8.59 -1.73
CA ARG A 82 -1.56 8.72 -0.89
C ARG A 82 -1.90 8.83 0.60
N LYS A 83 -3.05 8.28 1.03
CA LYS A 83 -3.62 8.30 2.40
C LYS A 83 -4.07 9.68 2.89
N ILE A 84 -3.19 10.68 2.80
CA ILE A 84 -3.43 12.07 3.21
C ILE A 84 -4.04 12.93 2.10
N PHE A 85 -3.83 12.54 0.84
CA PHE A 85 -4.39 13.21 -0.32
C PHE A 85 -4.43 12.27 -1.53
N TYR A 86 -5.16 12.68 -2.56
CA TYR A 86 -5.28 12.05 -3.86
C TYR A 86 -4.59 12.94 -4.89
N GLY A 87 -3.62 12.45 -5.66
CA GLY A 87 -2.84 13.27 -6.61
C GLY A 87 -2.76 12.70 -8.02
N CYS A 88 -2.76 13.56 -9.06
CA CYS A 88 -2.50 13.12 -10.45
C CYS A 88 -1.10 12.51 -10.52
N THR A 89 -0.99 11.31 -11.09
CA THR A 89 0.29 10.64 -11.34
C THR A 89 1.18 11.47 -12.27
N GLY A 90 0.57 12.25 -13.17
CA GLY A 90 1.24 13.24 -14.03
C GLY A 90 1.62 14.55 -13.36
N TYR A 91 1.77 14.60 -12.02
CA TYR A 91 2.22 15.82 -11.32
C TYR A 91 3.59 16.31 -11.82
N LYS A 92 4.52 15.38 -12.08
CA LYS A 92 5.85 15.69 -12.63
C LYS A 92 5.79 16.22 -14.06
N GLU A 93 4.72 15.94 -14.79
CA GLU A 93 4.51 16.34 -16.18
C GLU A 93 3.70 17.65 -16.28
N GLY A 94 3.51 18.35 -15.15
CA GLY A 94 2.89 19.67 -15.08
C GLY A 94 1.47 19.71 -14.49
N CYS A 95 0.85 18.56 -14.22
CA CYS A 95 -0.52 18.54 -13.68
C CYS A 95 -0.56 18.75 -12.16
N LYS A 96 -0.87 19.97 -11.71
CA LYS A 96 -0.97 20.32 -10.28
C LYS A 96 -2.33 19.95 -9.64
N PHE A 97 -2.98 18.88 -10.10
CA PHE A 97 -4.26 18.46 -9.52
C PHE A 97 -4.03 17.56 -8.29
N SER A 98 -4.58 17.99 -7.16
CA SER A 98 -4.56 17.25 -5.90
C SER A 98 -5.83 17.52 -5.09
N LEU A 99 -6.37 16.49 -4.45
CA LEU A 99 -7.51 16.58 -3.54
C LEU A 99 -7.10 16.06 -2.16
N PRO A 100 -7.37 16.78 -1.07
CA PRO A 100 -7.09 16.27 0.26
C PRO A 100 -8.01 15.08 0.61
N SER A 101 -7.55 14.14 1.42
CA SER A 101 -8.41 13.03 1.88
C SER A 101 -9.36 13.44 3.00
N GLU A 102 -9.08 14.56 3.66
CA GLU A 102 -9.94 15.21 4.64
C GLU A 102 -10.22 16.65 4.23
N PHE A 103 -11.48 17.07 4.34
CA PHE A 103 -11.92 18.41 4.01
C PHE A 103 -12.94 18.90 5.05
N LEU A 104 -12.68 20.06 5.66
CA LEU A 104 -13.48 20.63 6.75
C LEU A 104 -13.78 19.62 7.89
N THR A 105 -12.73 18.92 8.36
CA THR A 105 -12.82 17.91 9.45
C THR A 105 -13.64 16.66 9.09
N LYS A 106 -13.97 16.47 7.80
CA LYS A 106 -14.65 15.27 7.31
C LYS A 106 -13.77 14.53 6.31
N LYS A 107 -13.61 13.22 6.51
CA LYS A 107 -12.95 12.37 5.53
C LYS A 107 -13.80 12.21 4.28
N ILE A 108 -13.19 12.43 3.12
CA ILE A 108 -13.80 12.16 1.83
C ILE A 108 -13.52 10.70 1.48
N SER A 109 -14.57 9.88 1.52
CA SER A 109 -14.47 8.47 1.12
C SER A 109 -14.03 8.33 -0.34
N GLU A 110 -13.35 7.24 -0.66
CA GLU A 110 -12.89 6.96 -2.03
C GLU A 110 -14.05 6.99 -3.04
N ALA A 111 -15.23 6.49 -2.64
CA ALA A 111 -16.44 6.56 -3.46
C ALA A 111 -16.88 8.00 -3.78
N ASN A 112 -16.74 8.93 -2.83
CA ASN A 112 -17.02 10.35 -3.05
C ASN A 112 -15.96 10.99 -3.94
N VAL A 113 -14.68 10.61 -3.80
CA VAL A 113 -13.62 11.08 -4.71
C VAL A 113 -13.86 10.59 -6.13
N ARG A 114 -14.21 9.31 -6.32
CA ARG A 114 -14.62 8.78 -7.63
C ARG A 114 -15.73 9.61 -8.26
N LYS A 115 -16.77 9.95 -7.48
CA LYS A 115 -17.87 10.82 -7.96
C LYS A 115 -17.35 12.20 -8.39
N LEU A 116 -16.55 12.85 -7.55
CA LEU A 116 -15.92 14.14 -7.86
C LEU A 116 -15.12 14.10 -9.16
N LEU A 117 -14.30 13.06 -9.35
CA LEU A 117 -13.48 12.86 -10.55
C LEU A 117 -14.33 12.63 -11.80
N THR A 118 -15.49 11.97 -11.69
CA THR A 118 -16.46 11.81 -12.80
C THR A 118 -17.29 13.06 -13.09
N GLY A 119 -17.00 14.20 -12.45
CA GLY A 119 -17.76 15.44 -12.62
C GLY A 119 -19.12 15.47 -11.91
N LYS A 120 -19.43 14.43 -11.12
CA LYS A 120 -20.63 14.37 -10.28
C LYS A 120 -20.35 15.04 -8.93
N LYS A 121 -21.40 15.56 -8.30
CA LYS A 121 -21.33 15.96 -6.89
C LYS A 121 -21.21 14.76 -5.97
N THR A 122 -20.61 14.94 -4.79
CA THR A 122 -20.58 13.90 -3.75
C THR A 122 -21.99 13.60 -3.22
N GLY A 123 -22.12 12.61 -2.34
CA GLY A 123 -23.28 12.57 -1.45
C GLY A 123 -23.33 13.80 -0.51
N LEU A 124 -24.46 14.00 0.15
CA LEU A 124 -24.61 15.03 1.19
C LEU A 124 -23.64 14.71 2.33
N ILE A 125 -22.64 15.56 2.55
CA ILE A 125 -21.71 15.41 3.66
C ILE A 125 -22.24 16.23 4.82
N LYS A 126 -22.57 15.56 5.92
CA LYS A 126 -23.18 16.20 7.09
C LYS A 126 -22.14 16.69 8.09
N GLY A 127 -22.41 17.82 8.72
CA GLY A 127 -21.60 18.39 9.80
C GLY A 127 -20.22 18.89 9.34
N MET A 128 -20.12 19.44 8.12
CA MET A 128 -18.89 20.13 7.71
C MET A 128 -18.77 21.45 8.46
N LYS A 129 -17.60 21.72 9.02
CA LYS A 129 -17.38 22.94 9.80
C LYS A 129 -16.89 24.07 8.90
N GLY A 130 -17.69 25.12 8.76
CA GLY A 130 -17.32 26.29 7.96
C GLY A 130 -16.26 27.18 8.59
N LYS A 131 -15.75 28.14 7.81
CA LYS A 131 -14.84 29.19 8.31
C LYS A 131 -15.43 29.98 9.49
N SER A 132 -16.76 30.10 9.54
CA SER A 132 -17.50 30.76 10.62
C SER A 132 -17.73 29.88 11.86
N GLY A 133 -17.15 28.68 11.91
CA GLY A 133 -17.29 27.74 13.03
C GLY A 133 -18.62 26.97 13.09
N LYS A 134 -19.62 27.36 12.28
CA LYS A 134 -20.91 26.68 12.17
C LYS A 134 -20.82 25.41 11.34
N GLU A 135 -21.51 24.37 11.79
CA GLU A 135 -21.68 23.12 11.05
C GLU A 135 -22.76 23.29 9.99
N PHE A 136 -22.50 22.76 8.79
CA PHE A 136 -23.46 22.75 7.71
C PHE A 136 -23.35 21.46 6.88
N ASP A 137 -24.43 21.15 6.20
CA ASP A 137 -24.50 20.02 5.28
C ASP A 137 -24.41 20.56 3.85
N ALA A 138 -23.48 20.04 3.04
CA ALA A 138 -23.39 20.41 1.63
C ALA A 138 -22.87 19.25 0.77
N TYR A 139 -23.12 19.38 -0.53
CA TYR A 139 -22.53 18.56 -1.56
C TYR A 139 -21.20 19.18 -1.99
N LEU A 140 -20.18 18.37 -2.22
CA LEU A 140 -18.93 18.82 -2.81
C LEU A 140 -18.99 18.61 -4.32
N LYS A 141 -18.52 19.60 -5.08
CA LYS A 141 -18.33 19.53 -6.53
C LYS A 141 -16.92 20.00 -6.87
N LEU A 142 -16.40 19.58 -8.01
CA LEU A 142 -15.18 20.19 -8.56
C LEU A 142 -15.56 21.32 -9.52
N ASP A 143 -14.92 22.46 -9.36
CA ASP A 143 -14.98 23.54 -10.34
C ASP A 143 -14.17 23.18 -11.59
N SER A 144 -14.37 23.93 -12.68
CA SER A 144 -13.54 23.89 -13.91
C SER A 144 -12.02 23.94 -13.63
N SER A 145 -11.63 24.61 -12.56
CA SER A 145 -10.23 24.71 -12.11
C SER A 145 -9.75 23.51 -11.29
N GLY A 146 -10.59 22.51 -11.03
CA GLY A 146 -10.29 21.33 -10.21
C GLY A 146 -10.23 21.60 -8.70
N LYS A 147 -10.81 22.71 -8.22
CA LYS A 147 -10.95 23.01 -6.79
C LYS A 147 -12.29 22.51 -6.26
N ILE A 148 -12.33 22.10 -5.00
CA ILE A 148 -13.56 21.69 -4.32
C ILE A 148 -14.42 22.95 -4.06
N THR A 149 -15.66 22.92 -4.54
CA THR A 149 -16.71 23.91 -4.30
C THR A 149 -17.90 23.28 -3.58
N PHE A 150 -18.67 24.10 -2.86
CA PHE A 150 -19.86 23.67 -2.14
C PHE A 150 -21.10 23.92 -2.98
N GLU A 151 -21.97 22.92 -3.05
CA GLU A 151 -23.33 23.04 -3.55
C GLU A 151 -24.28 22.71 -2.39
N PHE A 152 -25.06 23.68 -1.94
CA PHE A 152 -26.04 23.49 -0.89
C PHE A 152 -27.36 23.02 -1.53
N ALA A 153 -28.10 22.14 -0.86
CA ALA A 153 -29.46 21.86 -1.29
C ALA A 153 -30.26 23.16 -1.23
N LYS A 154 -30.82 23.61 -2.36
CA LYS A 154 -31.85 24.65 -2.34
C LYS A 154 -33.03 24.09 -1.55
N LYS A 155 -33.37 24.79 -0.47
CA LYS A 155 -34.56 24.56 0.31
C LYS A 155 -35.74 25.21 -0.37
#